data_AF-A0A0V0QHG5-F1
#
_entry.id   AF-A0A0V0QHG5-F1
#
_cell.length_a   1.000
_cell.length_b   1.000
_cell.length_c   1.000
_cell.angle_alpha   90.00
_cell.angle_beta   90.00
_cell.angle_gamma   90.00
#
_symmetry.space_group_name_H-M   'P 1'
#
loop_
_entity.id
_entity.type
_entity.pdbx_description
1 polymer ?
#
loop_
_entity_poly.entity_id
_entity_poly.type
_entity_poly.pdbx_seq_one_letter_code
_entity_poly.pdbx_strand_id
1 'polypeptide(L)'
;MEEEKNQKGHSRRNSKIMEVEEKGLNKKNSKKFEIEDLEESKSQNLGKFLSQIPYEVWIKIFQFIPTFKNCLNLSKTCHLFKEICETNIIWYYIYKNTFPRQYKKLGIEESDINSINYKQKFKENQLLLNAFQEILAQLNETKEKGNEFFRQKKYEEAKSRYEQALTSLQDDKYDIKKYEDILTIEYNIKFYKIQIILYSNIALMFLKLVSYFRARQSAKQGFRKLIQIKSMLISEDESDENNEENEKLYDKHFGLLEDKLKYRLRQIEDEMPLPFSFYHHSTIPVNELRQGTMLTHTDNFGSGGIFGQSNVFMTHFDRESENFTGIIINKKIRSRDGEMIWIGGPCELSKITILHNIPNVQGARRIIEGLYEGGEIAEYEDNPNYTIKKYYGYASWFSGQLDGEIRNGNGWQHTNLVTPDHVLNPQGVINMNAGDFY
;
A
#
# COMPACT_ATOMS: atom_id res chain seq x y z
N MET A 1 -66.48 -5.38 76.60
CA MET A 1 -67.07 -6.64 76.11
C MET A 1 -67.54 -6.58 74.64
N GLU A 2 -67.70 -5.41 74.02
CA GLU A 2 -67.98 -5.31 72.56
C GLU A 2 -66.74 -5.34 71.66
N GLU A 3 -65.54 -5.02 72.17
CA GLU A 3 -64.31 -5.03 71.36
C GLU A 3 -63.74 -6.43 71.09
N GLU A 4 -64.00 -7.42 71.96
CA GLU A 4 -63.52 -8.80 71.76
C GLU A 4 -64.31 -9.58 70.69
N LYS A 5 -65.54 -9.17 70.37
CA LYS A 5 -66.32 -9.80 69.29
C LYS A 5 -65.90 -9.30 67.90
N ASN A 6 -65.37 -8.08 67.78
CA ASN A 6 -64.90 -7.54 66.50
C ASN A 6 -63.52 -8.06 66.08
N GLN A 7 -62.62 -8.37 67.02
CA GLN A 7 -61.30 -8.93 66.68
C GLN A 7 -61.37 -10.39 66.18
N LYS A 8 -62.26 -11.22 66.73
CA LYS A 8 -62.44 -12.61 66.26
C LYS A 8 -63.09 -12.70 64.86
N GLY A 9 -63.86 -11.70 64.46
CA GLY A 9 -64.45 -11.60 63.11
C GLY A 9 -63.44 -11.23 62.03
N HIS A 10 -62.51 -10.30 62.32
CA HIS A 10 -61.46 -9.89 61.37
C HIS A 10 -60.37 -10.94 61.18
N SER A 11 -59.98 -11.66 62.24
CA SER A 11 -58.97 -12.73 62.14
C SER A 11 -59.43 -13.89 61.23
N ARG A 12 -60.71 -14.29 61.31
CA ARG A 12 -61.28 -15.34 60.43
C ARG A 12 -61.46 -14.90 58.97
N ARG A 13 -61.67 -13.60 58.73
CA ARG A 13 -61.79 -13.05 57.36
C ARG A 13 -60.43 -12.99 56.68
N ASN A 14 -59.39 -12.58 57.40
CA ASN A 14 -58.03 -12.49 56.85
C ASN A 14 -57.41 -13.86 56.59
N SER A 15 -57.67 -14.88 57.44
CA SER A 15 -57.16 -16.24 57.17
C SER A 15 -57.79 -16.85 55.92
N LYS A 16 -59.07 -16.58 55.66
CA LYS A 16 -59.80 -17.11 54.50
C LYS A 16 -59.40 -16.39 53.19
N ILE A 17 -58.99 -15.13 53.26
CA ILE A 17 -58.47 -14.37 52.11
C ILE A 17 -57.07 -14.88 51.75
N MET A 18 -56.17 -15.07 52.72
CA MET A 18 -54.84 -15.62 52.45
C MET A 18 -54.90 -17.04 51.88
N GLU A 19 -55.79 -17.90 52.38
CA GLU A 19 -55.93 -19.27 51.86
C GLU A 19 -56.47 -19.31 50.40
N VAL A 20 -57.27 -18.32 50.01
CA VAL A 20 -57.77 -18.19 48.62
C VAL A 20 -56.70 -17.63 47.68
N GLU A 21 -55.89 -16.67 48.14
CA GLU A 21 -54.78 -16.12 47.38
C GLU A 21 -53.64 -17.15 47.17
N GLU A 22 -53.34 -17.96 48.19
CA GLU A 22 -52.33 -19.01 48.14
C GLU A 22 -52.76 -20.17 47.21
N LYS A 23 -54.04 -20.55 47.24
CA LYS A 23 -54.61 -21.50 46.26
C LYS A 23 -54.64 -20.94 44.83
N GLY A 24 -54.84 -19.62 44.69
CA GLY A 24 -54.78 -18.93 43.40
C GLY A 24 -53.36 -18.88 42.81
N LEU A 25 -52.35 -18.62 43.64
CA LEU A 25 -50.94 -18.64 43.23
C LEU A 25 -50.46 -20.05 42.87
N ASN A 26 -50.80 -21.06 43.68
CA ASN A 26 -50.44 -22.44 43.38
C ASN A 26 -51.06 -22.95 42.07
N LYS A 27 -52.30 -22.53 41.75
CA LYS A 27 -52.96 -22.91 40.49
C LYS A 27 -52.39 -22.17 39.27
N LYS A 28 -51.85 -20.95 39.45
CA LYS A 28 -51.11 -20.24 38.39
C LYS A 28 -49.73 -20.86 38.15
N ASN A 29 -49.03 -21.26 39.22
CA ASN A 29 -47.71 -21.89 39.12
C ASN A 29 -47.80 -23.30 38.54
N SER A 30 -48.84 -24.09 38.86
CA SER A 30 -49.01 -25.42 38.26
C SER A 30 -49.32 -25.33 36.76
N LYS A 31 -50.16 -24.39 36.33
CA LYS A 31 -50.44 -24.15 34.91
C LYS A 31 -49.20 -23.66 34.15
N LYS A 32 -48.33 -22.89 34.80
CA LYS A 32 -47.07 -22.43 34.19
C LYS A 32 -46.12 -23.60 33.98
N PHE A 33 -45.96 -24.47 34.98
CA PHE A 33 -45.17 -25.70 34.89
C PHE A 33 -45.70 -26.66 33.81
N GLU A 34 -47.02 -26.86 33.72
CA GLU A 34 -47.62 -27.71 32.69
C GLU A 34 -47.40 -27.18 31.26
N ILE A 35 -47.35 -25.85 31.07
CA ILE A 35 -47.05 -25.24 29.77
C ILE A 35 -45.55 -25.40 29.43
N GLU A 36 -44.67 -25.20 30.40
CA GLU A 36 -43.21 -25.39 30.23
C GLU A 36 -42.89 -26.86 29.88
N ASP A 37 -43.48 -27.84 30.57
CA ASP A 37 -43.31 -29.28 30.28
C ASP A 37 -43.88 -29.66 28.89
N LEU A 38 -44.99 -29.06 28.47
CA LEU A 38 -45.58 -29.27 27.14
C LEU A 38 -44.73 -28.65 26.03
N GLU A 39 -44.15 -27.49 26.25
CA GLU A 39 -43.21 -26.85 25.33
C GLU A 39 -41.90 -27.63 25.23
N GLU A 40 -41.41 -28.17 26.36
CA GLU A 40 -40.21 -28.99 26.41
C GLU A 40 -40.40 -30.34 25.70
N SER A 41 -41.56 -31.01 25.88
CA SER A 41 -41.86 -32.25 25.15
C SER A 41 -42.10 -32.03 23.65
N LYS A 42 -42.66 -30.88 23.25
CA LYS A 42 -42.78 -30.48 21.83
C LYS A 42 -41.41 -30.18 21.23
N SER A 43 -40.53 -29.50 21.97
CA SER A 43 -39.15 -29.23 21.57
C SER A 43 -38.34 -30.53 21.37
N GLN A 44 -38.47 -31.49 22.29
CA GLN A 44 -37.79 -32.79 22.19
C GLN A 44 -38.27 -33.64 21.01
N ASN A 45 -39.57 -33.64 20.71
CA ASN A 45 -40.12 -34.34 19.55
C ASN A 45 -39.73 -33.63 18.23
N LEU A 46 -39.64 -32.31 18.26
CA LEU A 46 -39.16 -31.52 17.13
C LEU A 46 -37.68 -31.83 16.84
N GLY A 47 -36.81 -31.90 17.86
CA GLY A 47 -35.41 -32.31 17.70
C GLY A 47 -35.24 -33.69 17.05
N LYS A 48 -36.07 -34.68 17.43
CA LYS A 48 -36.10 -36.01 16.79
C LYS A 48 -36.51 -35.93 15.32
N PHE A 49 -37.58 -35.21 14.98
CA PHE A 49 -38.03 -35.06 13.59
C PHE A 49 -36.95 -34.40 12.71
N LEU A 50 -36.14 -33.53 13.29
CA LEU A 50 -35.19 -32.72 12.54
C LEU A 50 -33.82 -33.37 12.41
N SER A 51 -33.47 -34.26 13.34
CA SER A 51 -32.42 -35.26 13.15
C SER A 51 -32.71 -36.25 12.02
N GLN A 52 -33.99 -36.36 11.61
CA GLN A 52 -34.41 -37.18 10.47
C GLN A 52 -34.39 -36.40 9.15
N ILE A 53 -34.24 -35.07 9.16
CA ILE A 53 -34.10 -34.29 7.94
C ILE A 53 -32.70 -34.55 7.37
N PRO A 54 -32.60 -35.03 6.11
CA PRO A 54 -31.32 -35.25 5.46
C PRO A 54 -30.47 -33.96 5.45
N TYR A 55 -29.17 -34.09 5.69
CA TYR A 55 -28.28 -32.94 5.80
C TYR A 55 -28.26 -32.09 4.52
N GLU A 56 -28.55 -32.67 3.36
CA GLU A 56 -28.67 -32.01 2.06
C GLU A 56 -29.82 -31.00 2.01
N VAL A 57 -30.91 -31.25 2.73
CA VAL A 57 -32.04 -30.33 2.84
C VAL A 57 -31.63 -29.12 3.67
N TRP A 58 -30.90 -29.35 4.76
CA TRP A 58 -30.33 -28.26 5.55
C TRP A 58 -29.36 -27.42 4.73
N ILE A 59 -28.44 -28.05 3.98
CA ILE A 59 -27.53 -27.35 3.08
C ILE A 59 -28.29 -26.44 2.11
N LYS A 60 -29.37 -26.93 1.50
CA LYS A 60 -30.24 -26.11 0.63
C LYS A 60 -30.85 -24.93 1.38
N ILE A 61 -31.34 -25.13 2.61
CA ILE A 61 -31.88 -24.03 3.44
C ILE A 61 -30.79 -22.99 3.73
N PHE A 62 -29.59 -23.41 4.09
CA PHE A 62 -28.47 -22.51 4.40
C PHE A 62 -27.97 -21.75 3.16
N GLN A 63 -28.09 -22.31 1.96
CA GLN A 63 -27.80 -21.59 0.71
C GLN A 63 -28.70 -20.35 0.52
N PHE A 64 -29.90 -20.33 1.12
CA PHE A 64 -30.80 -19.18 1.09
C PHE A 64 -30.56 -18.17 2.22
N ILE A 65 -29.60 -18.42 3.12
CA ILE A 65 -29.26 -17.49 4.20
C ILE A 65 -28.08 -16.64 3.75
N PRO A 66 -28.31 -15.37 3.36
CA PRO A 66 -27.33 -14.61 2.58
C PRO A 66 -26.14 -14.12 3.41
N THR A 67 -26.24 -14.11 4.74
CA THR A 67 -25.17 -13.59 5.60
C THR A 67 -25.05 -14.38 6.92
N PHE A 68 -23.84 -14.44 7.47
CA PHE A 68 -23.57 -14.97 8.81
C PHE A 68 -24.39 -14.29 9.90
N LYS A 69 -24.61 -12.97 9.78
CA LYS A 69 -25.46 -12.21 10.71
C LYS A 69 -26.90 -12.73 10.70
N ASN A 70 -27.43 -13.05 9.52
CA ASN A 70 -28.77 -13.64 9.41
C ASN A 70 -28.80 -15.05 10.00
N CYS A 71 -27.77 -15.86 9.78
CA CYS A 71 -27.62 -17.17 10.39
C CYS A 71 -27.60 -17.09 11.93
N LEU A 72 -26.78 -16.20 12.52
CA LEU A 72 -26.74 -15.97 13.97
C LEU A 72 -28.06 -15.42 14.54
N ASN A 73 -28.73 -14.54 13.79
CA ASN A 73 -30.01 -14.00 14.23
C ASN A 73 -31.08 -15.09 14.26
N LEU A 74 -31.13 -15.93 13.22
CA LEU A 74 -32.02 -17.10 13.16
C LEU A 74 -31.70 -18.11 14.27
N SER A 75 -30.41 -18.32 14.59
CA SER A 75 -30.00 -19.23 15.67
C SER A 75 -30.38 -18.70 17.06
N LYS A 76 -30.57 -17.40 17.22
CA LYS A 76 -31.01 -16.81 18.49
C LYS A 76 -32.52 -16.86 18.65
N THR A 77 -33.28 -16.81 17.56
CA THR A 77 -34.74 -16.79 17.58
C THR A 77 -35.38 -18.17 17.48
N CYS A 78 -34.65 -19.17 16.97
CA CYS A 78 -35.13 -20.53 16.79
C CYS A 78 -34.21 -21.53 17.52
N HIS A 79 -34.71 -22.15 18.60
CA HIS A 79 -33.96 -23.14 19.39
C HIS A 79 -33.42 -24.28 18.52
N LEU A 80 -34.25 -24.77 17.61
CA LEU A 80 -33.84 -25.76 16.64
C LEU A 80 -32.66 -25.29 15.80
N PHE A 81 -32.75 -24.09 15.24
CA PHE A 81 -31.71 -23.56 14.38
C PHE A 81 -30.39 -23.37 15.17
N LYS A 82 -30.49 -23.10 16.48
CA LYS A 82 -29.36 -23.12 17.40
C LYS A 82 -28.68 -24.49 17.46
N GLU A 83 -29.43 -25.56 17.71
CA GLU A 83 -28.90 -26.94 17.77
C GLU A 83 -28.27 -27.35 16.44
N ILE A 84 -28.91 -27.00 15.33
CA ILE A 84 -28.38 -27.20 13.98
C ILE A 84 -27.04 -26.48 13.83
N CYS A 85 -26.96 -25.20 14.21
CA CYS A 85 -25.71 -24.42 14.21
C CYS A 85 -24.64 -24.91 15.21
N GLU A 86 -24.94 -25.87 16.08
CA GLU A 86 -23.92 -26.55 16.90
C GLU A 86 -23.28 -27.72 16.14
N THR A 87 -23.87 -28.17 15.03
CA THR A 87 -23.35 -29.25 14.21
C THR A 87 -22.21 -28.75 13.30
N ASN A 88 -21.02 -29.35 13.44
CA ASN A 88 -19.81 -28.92 12.74
C ASN A 88 -19.89 -29.05 11.20
N ILE A 89 -20.67 -30.02 10.70
CA ILE A 89 -20.86 -30.25 9.25
C ILE A 89 -21.44 -29.03 8.52
N ILE A 90 -22.25 -28.22 9.19
CA ILE A 90 -22.85 -27.03 8.60
C ILE A 90 -21.80 -25.95 8.45
N TRP A 91 -20.96 -25.77 9.46
CA TRP A 91 -19.83 -24.85 9.40
C TRP A 91 -18.81 -25.27 8.35
N TYR A 92 -18.60 -26.57 8.16
CA TYR A 92 -17.80 -27.08 7.05
C TYR A 92 -18.32 -26.57 5.70
N TYR A 93 -19.62 -26.75 5.39
CA TYR A 93 -20.18 -26.30 4.12
C TYR A 93 -20.20 -24.76 3.99
N ILE A 94 -20.55 -24.04 5.05
CA ILE A 94 -20.49 -22.56 5.05
C ILE A 94 -19.06 -22.10 4.78
N TYR A 95 -18.06 -22.69 5.43
CA TYR A 95 -16.65 -22.33 5.26
C TYR A 95 -16.15 -22.66 3.85
N LYS A 96 -16.46 -23.85 3.32
CA LYS A 96 -16.12 -24.31 1.96
C LYS A 96 -16.63 -23.34 0.89
N ASN A 97 -17.86 -22.84 1.04
CA ASN A 97 -18.46 -21.92 0.07
C ASN A 97 -18.02 -20.46 0.27
N THR A 98 -17.82 -20.02 1.53
CA THR A 98 -17.47 -18.61 1.81
C THR A 98 -15.98 -18.33 1.59
N PHE A 99 -15.11 -19.28 1.96
CA PHE A 99 -13.66 -19.15 1.90
C PHE A 99 -13.03 -20.31 1.11
N PRO A 100 -13.38 -20.50 -0.18
CA PRO A 100 -13.00 -21.68 -0.95
C PRO A 100 -11.48 -21.86 -1.09
N ARG A 101 -10.72 -20.75 -1.16
CA ARG A 101 -9.24 -20.78 -1.23
C ARG A 101 -8.62 -21.29 0.07
N GLN A 102 -9.03 -20.75 1.22
CA GLN A 102 -8.61 -21.26 2.53
C GLN A 102 -9.02 -22.72 2.73
N TYR A 103 -10.25 -23.08 2.34
CA TYR A 103 -10.70 -24.47 2.39
C TYR A 103 -9.78 -25.40 1.59
N LYS A 104 -9.44 -25.03 0.34
CA LYS A 104 -8.52 -25.82 -0.50
C LYS A 104 -7.12 -25.96 0.12
N LYS A 105 -6.61 -24.91 0.78
CA LYS A 105 -5.31 -24.93 1.47
C LYS A 105 -5.24 -25.88 2.65
N LEU A 106 -6.37 -26.13 3.31
CA LEU A 106 -6.41 -27.09 4.41
C LEU A 106 -6.18 -28.52 3.92
N GLY A 107 -6.47 -28.84 2.65
CA GLY A 107 -6.19 -30.15 2.05
C GLY A 107 -6.99 -31.30 2.67
N ILE A 108 -8.20 -31.03 3.17
CA ILE A 108 -8.98 -31.96 4.00
C ILE A 108 -10.00 -32.70 3.16
N GLU A 109 -10.02 -34.03 3.31
CA GLU A 109 -11.04 -34.91 2.74
C GLU A 109 -12.35 -34.84 3.55
N GLU A 110 -13.50 -35.10 2.93
CA GLU A 110 -14.81 -35.03 3.60
C GLU A 110 -14.94 -35.99 4.79
N SER A 111 -14.13 -37.04 4.88
CA SER A 111 -14.07 -37.95 6.03
C SER A 111 -13.58 -37.28 7.32
N ASP A 112 -12.88 -36.16 7.24
CA ASP A 112 -12.21 -35.51 8.37
C ASP A 112 -12.98 -34.30 8.93
N ILE A 113 -14.28 -34.17 8.62
CA ILE A 113 -15.11 -33.03 9.05
C ILE A 113 -15.02 -32.75 10.56
N ASN A 114 -14.87 -33.78 11.40
CA ASN A 114 -14.82 -33.60 12.85
C ASN A 114 -13.44 -33.21 13.41
N SER A 115 -12.38 -33.25 12.58
CA SER A 115 -11.01 -32.93 13.01
C SER A 115 -10.77 -31.42 13.18
N ILE A 116 -11.59 -30.58 12.53
CA ILE A 116 -11.44 -29.12 12.53
C ILE A 116 -12.68 -28.45 13.10
N ASN A 117 -12.47 -27.50 14.00
CA ASN A 117 -13.53 -26.59 14.45
C ASN A 117 -13.81 -25.53 13.37
N TYR A 118 -14.66 -25.86 12.40
CA TYR A 118 -14.97 -24.98 11.27
C TYR A 118 -15.68 -23.69 11.70
N LYS A 119 -16.45 -23.74 12.80
CA LYS A 119 -17.07 -22.56 13.40
C LYS A 119 -16.03 -21.53 13.84
N GLN A 120 -14.99 -22.00 14.52
CA GLN A 120 -13.89 -21.15 14.97
C GLN A 120 -13.08 -20.62 13.77
N LYS A 121 -12.77 -21.47 12.78
CA LYS A 121 -12.07 -21.04 11.56
C LYS A 121 -12.85 -20.00 10.76
N PHE A 122 -14.16 -20.19 10.62
CA PHE A 122 -15.03 -19.21 9.98
C PHE A 122 -14.98 -17.87 10.71
N LYS A 123 -15.06 -17.88 12.06
CA LYS A 123 -14.99 -16.67 12.87
C LYS A 123 -13.64 -15.95 12.70
N GLU A 124 -12.52 -16.68 12.70
CA GLU A 124 -11.18 -16.13 12.45
C GLU A 124 -11.11 -15.42 11.10
N ASN A 125 -11.51 -16.10 10.01
CA ASN A 125 -11.46 -15.51 8.67
C ASN A 125 -12.44 -14.35 8.49
N GLN A 126 -13.61 -14.40 9.15
CA GLN A 126 -14.56 -13.30 9.12
C GLN A 126 -14.00 -12.04 9.80
N LEU A 127 -13.26 -12.19 10.91
CA LEU A 127 -12.59 -11.06 11.56
C LEU A 127 -11.54 -10.43 10.63
N LEU A 128 -10.76 -11.24 9.94
CA LEU A 128 -9.79 -10.76 8.95
C LEU A 128 -10.48 -10.06 7.78
N LEU A 129 -11.61 -10.60 7.28
CA LEU A 129 -12.38 -9.96 6.20
C LEU A 129 -12.94 -8.60 6.64
N ASN A 130 -13.45 -8.51 7.87
CA ASN A 130 -13.95 -7.24 8.43
C ASN A 130 -12.80 -6.23 8.57
N ALA A 131 -11.63 -6.64 9.06
CA ALA A 131 -10.45 -5.78 9.13
C ALA A 131 -10.06 -5.26 7.72
N PHE A 132 -10.12 -6.11 6.69
CA PHE A 132 -9.87 -5.67 5.31
C PHE A 132 -10.92 -4.67 4.80
N GLN A 133 -12.19 -4.83 5.16
CA GLN A 133 -13.22 -3.85 4.83
C GLN A 133 -12.97 -2.48 5.48
N GLU A 134 -12.47 -2.47 6.72
CA GLU A 134 -12.06 -1.23 7.39
C GLU A 134 -10.89 -0.56 6.66
N ILE A 135 -9.92 -1.34 6.17
CA ILE A 135 -8.83 -0.84 5.32
C ILE A 135 -9.40 -0.16 4.06
N LEU A 136 -10.33 -0.82 3.35
CA LEU A 136 -10.97 -0.24 2.17
C LEU A 136 -11.70 1.07 2.49
N ALA A 137 -12.40 1.12 3.62
CA ALA A 137 -13.10 2.32 4.07
C ALA A 137 -12.13 3.47 4.34
N GLN A 138 -11.02 3.21 5.05
CA GLN A 138 -9.99 4.20 5.36
C GLN A 138 -9.28 4.74 4.11
N LEU A 139 -8.96 3.85 3.15
CA LEU A 139 -8.38 4.26 1.87
C LEU A 139 -9.34 5.17 1.10
N ASN A 140 -10.63 4.82 1.07
CA ASN A 140 -11.63 5.61 0.38
C ASN A 140 -11.84 6.98 1.07
N GLU A 141 -11.87 7.03 2.40
CA GLU A 141 -11.96 8.27 3.17
C GLU A 141 -10.76 9.19 2.92
N THR A 142 -9.55 8.64 2.98
CA THR A 142 -8.31 9.41 2.75
C THR A 142 -8.24 9.94 1.32
N LYS A 143 -8.66 9.11 0.36
CA LYS A 143 -8.82 9.51 -1.04
C LYS A 143 -9.83 10.65 -1.21
N GLU A 144 -10.99 10.60 -0.55
CA GLU A 144 -11.98 11.69 -0.62
C GLU A 144 -11.49 13.00 0.02
N LYS A 145 -10.75 12.92 1.13
CA LYS A 145 -10.07 14.09 1.72
C LYS A 145 -9.07 14.71 0.73
N GLY A 146 -8.28 13.87 0.03
CA GLY A 146 -7.40 14.34 -1.04
C GLY A 146 -8.16 15.00 -2.19
N ASN A 147 -9.31 14.43 -2.60
CA ASN A 147 -10.17 15.03 -3.64
C ASN A 147 -10.69 16.41 -3.22
N GLU A 148 -11.01 16.59 -1.94
CA GLU A 148 -11.47 17.87 -1.40
C GLU A 148 -10.39 18.95 -1.51
N PHE A 149 -9.17 18.67 -1.04
CA PHE A 149 -8.03 19.60 -1.21
C PHE A 149 -7.73 19.88 -2.68
N PHE A 150 -7.80 18.85 -3.53
CA PHE A 150 -7.58 19.00 -4.96
C PHE A 150 -8.60 19.95 -5.61
N ARG A 151 -9.89 19.84 -5.26
CA ARG A 151 -10.94 20.76 -5.73
C ARG A 151 -10.71 22.21 -5.27
N GLN A 152 -10.11 22.39 -4.09
CA GLN A 152 -9.71 23.70 -3.56
C GLN A 152 -8.40 24.24 -4.18
N LYS A 153 -7.80 23.53 -5.15
CA LYS A 153 -6.47 23.83 -5.75
C LYS A 153 -5.32 23.81 -4.73
N LYS A 154 -5.51 23.14 -3.59
CA LYS A 154 -4.50 22.90 -2.56
C LYS A 154 -3.73 21.61 -2.89
N TYR A 155 -2.85 21.70 -3.88
CA TYR A 155 -2.25 20.52 -4.51
C TYR A 155 -1.25 19.79 -3.62
N GLU A 156 -0.48 20.49 -2.79
CA GLU A 156 0.47 19.87 -1.86
C GLU A 156 -0.25 19.12 -0.73
N GLU A 157 -1.35 19.67 -0.22
CA GLU A 157 -2.19 18.99 0.77
C GLU A 157 -2.90 17.78 0.16
N ALA A 158 -3.38 17.91 -1.09
CA ALA A 158 -3.95 16.79 -1.82
C ALA A 158 -2.91 15.68 -2.04
N LYS A 159 -1.68 16.05 -2.44
CA LYS A 159 -0.54 15.14 -2.59
C LYS A 159 -0.29 14.37 -1.30
N SER A 160 -0.12 15.10 -0.18
CA SER A 160 0.13 14.50 1.13
C SER A 160 -0.94 13.46 1.50
N ARG A 161 -2.23 13.75 1.24
CA ARG A 161 -3.32 12.79 1.50
C ARG A 161 -3.27 11.56 0.59
N TYR A 162 -3.04 11.74 -0.70
CA TYR A 162 -2.98 10.59 -1.60
C TYR A 162 -1.75 9.71 -1.34
N GLU A 163 -0.59 10.32 -1.07
CA GLU A 163 0.63 9.60 -0.70
C GLU A 163 0.44 8.87 0.63
N GLN A 164 -0.17 9.52 1.63
CA GLN A 164 -0.52 8.87 2.91
C GLN A 164 -1.36 7.60 2.69
N ALA A 165 -2.36 7.64 1.80
CA ALA A 165 -3.20 6.47 1.50
C ALA A 165 -2.41 5.33 0.83
N LEU A 166 -1.40 5.64 0.02
CA LEU A 166 -0.55 4.61 -0.60
C LEU A 166 0.51 4.08 0.36
N THR A 167 1.14 4.94 1.15
CA THR A 167 2.15 4.55 2.13
C THR A 167 1.53 3.69 3.23
N SER A 168 0.28 3.95 3.63
CA SER A 168 -0.41 3.05 4.58
C SER A 168 -0.54 1.63 4.06
N LEU A 169 -0.53 1.39 2.75
CA LEU A 169 -0.55 0.03 2.19
C LEU A 169 0.76 -0.74 2.38
N GLN A 170 1.85 -0.06 2.75
CA GLN A 170 3.17 -0.66 2.98
C GLN A 170 3.40 -1.03 4.45
N ASP A 171 2.56 -0.53 5.36
CA ASP A 171 2.62 -0.87 6.78
C ASP A 171 2.18 -2.33 6.98
N ASP A 172 2.89 -3.07 7.84
CA ASP A 172 2.62 -4.47 8.19
C ASP A 172 1.17 -4.71 8.64
N LYS A 173 0.51 -3.70 9.21
CA LYS A 173 -0.91 -3.74 9.56
C LYS A 173 -1.82 -3.94 8.34
N TYR A 174 -1.37 -3.49 7.17
CA TYR A 174 -2.08 -3.53 5.90
C TYR A 174 -1.50 -4.54 4.92
N ASP A 175 -0.62 -5.45 5.38
CA ASP A 175 -0.05 -6.50 4.55
C ASP A 175 -1.16 -7.35 3.91
N ILE A 176 -1.43 -7.08 2.63
CA ILE A 176 -2.50 -7.70 1.85
C ILE A 176 -2.29 -9.21 1.76
N LYS A 177 -1.05 -9.69 1.85
CA LYS A 177 -0.74 -11.13 1.80
C LYS A 177 -1.43 -11.88 2.94
N LYS A 178 -1.66 -11.24 4.08
CA LYS A 178 -2.42 -11.83 5.21
C LYS A 178 -3.89 -12.11 4.85
N TYR A 179 -4.42 -11.41 3.85
CA TYR A 179 -5.82 -11.49 3.44
C TYR A 179 -6.01 -12.25 2.11
N GLU A 180 -4.96 -12.46 1.31
CA GLU A 180 -5.04 -13.00 -0.06
C GLU A 180 -5.89 -14.28 -0.19
N ASP A 181 -5.84 -15.13 0.82
CA ASP A 181 -6.54 -16.40 0.85
C ASP A 181 -8.01 -16.31 1.26
N ILE A 182 -8.41 -15.25 1.96
CA ILE A 182 -9.80 -15.05 2.40
C ILE A 182 -10.56 -14.11 1.46
N LEU A 183 -9.86 -13.31 0.64
CA LEU A 183 -10.50 -12.35 -0.24
C LEU A 183 -11.10 -13.04 -1.46
N THR A 184 -12.36 -12.71 -1.73
CA THR A 184 -13.00 -13.03 -3.00
C THR A 184 -12.41 -12.17 -4.12
N ILE A 185 -12.62 -12.59 -5.37
CA ILE A 185 -12.24 -11.80 -6.55
C ILE A 185 -12.87 -10.41 -6.48
N GLU A 186 -14.13 -10.31 -6.02
CA GLU A 186 -14.83 -9.04 -5.86
C GLU A 186 -14.12 -8.05 -4.91
N TYR A 187 -13.61 -8.54 -3.77
CA TYR A 187 -12.86 -7.69 -2.84
C TYR A 187 -11.50 -7.26 -3.41
N ASN A 188 -10.79 -8.16 -4.10
CA ASN A 188 -9.54 -7.82 -4.78
C ASN A 188 -9.76 -6.75 -5.86
N ILE A 189 -10.84 -6.87 -6.63
CA ILE A 189 -11.23 -5.88 -7.63
C ILE A 189 -11.56 -4.53 -6.98
N LYS A 190 -12.36 -4.51 -5.90
CA LYS A 190 -12.67 -3.28 -5.14
C LYS A 190 -11.41 -2.59 -4.63
N PHE A 191 -10.47 -3.38 -4.11
CA PHE A 191 -9.20 -2.89 -3.61
C PHE A 191 -8.34 -2.26 -4.71
N TYR A 192 -8.09 -2.97 -5.81
CA TYR A 192 -7.33 -2.42 -6.93
C TYR A 192 -8.02 -1.22 -7.57
N LYS A 193 -9.36 -1.20 -7.63
CA LYS A 193 -10.12 -0.03 -8.11
C LYS A 193 -9.79 1.23 -7.32
N ILE A 194 -9.73 1.14 -6.00
CA ILE A 194 -9.36 2.29 -5.15
C ILE A 194 -7.91 2.73 -5.44
N GLN A 195 -6.97 1.79 -5.56
CA GLN A 195 -5.58 2.11 -5.89
C GLN A 195 -5.46 2.77 -7.27
N ILE A 196 -6.16 2.26 -8.28
CA ILE A 196 -6.19 2.86 -9.63
C ILE A 196 -6.66 4.31 -9.54
N ILE A 197 -7.72 4.59 -8.78
CA ILE A 197 -8.22 5.96 -8.58
C ILE A 197 -7.20 6.84 -7.85
N LEU A 198 -6.52 6.32 -6.82
CA LEU A 198 -5.46 7.05 -6.11
C LEU A 198 -4.31 7.40 -7.06
N TYR A 199 -3.74 6.42 -7.77
CA TYR A 199 -2.66 6.64 -8.73
C TYR A 199 -3.05 7.60 -9.86
N SER A 200 -4.27 7.45 -10.35
CA SER A 200 -4.94 8.35 -11.28
C SER A 200 -4.93 9.79 -10.75
N ASN A 201 -5.42 10.03 -9.54
CA ASN A 201 -5.49 11.36 -8.95
C ASN A 201 -4.10 11.94 -8.63
N ILE A 202 -3.16 11.13 -8.16
CA ILE A 202 -1.77 11.51 -7.94
C ILE A 202 -1.12 11.94 -9.26
N ALA A 203 -1.34 11.19 -10.35
CA ALA A 203 -0.81 11.55 -11.66
C ALA A 203 -1.32 12.92 -12.11
N LEU A 204 -2.62 13.19 -11.93
CA LEU A 204 -3.20 14.50 -12.25
C LEU A 204 -2.62 15.61 -11.36
N MET A 205 -2.44 15.33 -10.07
CA MET A 205 -1.85 16.28 -9.13
C MET A 205 -0.41 16.62 -9.53
N PHE A 206 0.43 15.64 -9.83
CA PHE A 206 1.80 15.90 -10.26
C PHE A 206 1.87 16.64 -11.61
N LEU A 207 0.92 16.40 -12.52
CA LEU A 207 0.75 17.22 -13.71
C LEU A 207 0.51 18.70 -13.36
N LYS A 208 -0.32 19.00 -12.35
CA LYS A 208 -0.56 20.38 -11.88
C LYS A 208 0.64 21.00 -11.18
N LEU A 209 1.50 20.19 -10.57
CA LEU A 209 2.76 20.62 -9.97
C LEU A 209 3.94 20.60 -10.95
N VAL A 210 3.72 20.37 -12.24
CA VAL A 210 4.77 20.34 -13.27
C VAL A 210 5.83 19.25 -12.99
N SER A 211 5.45 18.20 -12.25
CA SER A 211 6.29 17.03 -11.94
C SER A 211 5.97 15.88 -12.89
N TYR A 212 6.21 16.10 -14.18
CA TYR A 212 5.79 15.21 -15.28
C TYR A 212 6.22 13.76 -15.11
N PHE A 213 7.44 13.56 -14.61
CA PHE A 213 7.97 12.23 -14.41
C PHE A 213 7.25 11.45 -13.30
N ARG A 214 7.01 12.08 -12.13
CA ARG A 214 6.21 11.46 -11.06
C ARG A 214 4.78 11.21 -11.50
N ALA A 215 4.22 12.12 -12.32
CA ALA A 215 2.92 11.93 -12.94
C ALA A 215 2.89 10.68 -13.82
N ARG A 216 3.93 10.48 -14.65
CA ARG A 216 4.08 9.31 -15.54
C ARG A 216 4.16 8.02 -14.75
N GLN A 217 5.00 8.00 -13.72
CA GLN A 217 5.17 6.83 -12.86
C GLN A 217 3.85 6.45 -12.17
N SER A 218 3.15 7.43 -11.61
CA SER A 218 1.86 7.22 -10.97
C SER A 218 0.84 6.66 -11.96
N ALA A 219 0.74 7.23 -13.17
CA ALA A 219 -0.16 6.70 -14.20
C ALA A 219 0.18 5.26 -14.60
N LYS A 220 1.47 4.94 -14.78
CA LYS A 220 1.94 3.57 -15.05
C LYS A 220 1.59 2.57 -13.94
N GLN A 221 1.71 2.97 -12.67
CA GLN A 221 1.28 2.13 -11.56
C GLN A 221 -0.24 1.87 -11.59
N GLY A 222 -1.04 2.88 -11.93
CA GLY A 222 -2.47 2.71 -12.19
C GLY A 222 -2.76 1.67 -13.28
N PHE A 223 -2.04 1.70 -14.40
CA PHE A 223 -2.18 0.69 -15.47
C PHE A 223 -1.81 -0.71 -15.02
N ARG A 224 -0.74 -0.88 -14.25
CA ARG A 224 -0.37 -2.20 -13.71
C ARG A 224 -1.51 -2.80 -12.88
N LYS A 225 -2.22 -1.99 -12.09
CA LYS A 225 -3.39 -2.43 -11.33
C LYS A 225 -4.59 -2.77 -12.22
N LEU A 226 -4.80 -2.04 -13.31
CA LEU A 226 -5.81 -2.39 -14.31
C LEU A 226 -5.52 -3.73 -15.00
N ILE A 227 -4.26 -4.02 -15.31
CA ILE A 227 -3.83 -5.32 -15.86
C ILE A 227 -4.12 -6.44 -14.86
N GLN A 228 -3.82 -6.24 -13.57
CA GLN A 228 -4.15 -7.21 -12.52
C GLN A 228 -5.66 -7.47 -12.39
N ILE A 229 -6.51 -6.45 -12.57
CA ILE A 229 -7.97 -6.66 -12.64
C ILE A 229 -8.34 -7.45 -13.89
N LYS A 230 -7.77 -7.10 -15.04
CA LYS A 230 -8.06 -7.79 -16.32
C LYS A 230 -7.73 -9.27 -16.23
N SER A 231 -6.56 -9.63 -15.69
CA SER A 231 -6.12 -11.03 -15.51
C SER A 231 -6.94 -11.82 -14.47
N MET A 232 -7.70 -11.15 -13.60
CA MET A 232 -8.60 -11.82 -12.66
C MET A 232 -10.01 -12.05 -13.24
N LEU A 233 -10.38 -11.31 -14.28
CA LEU A 233 -11.68 -11.42 -14.93
C LEU A 233 -11.61 -12.27 -16.20
N ILE A 234 -10.53 -12.18 -16.96
CA ILE A 234 -10.39 -12.80 -18.28
C ILE A 234 -9.30 -13.85 -18.20
N SER A 235 -9.65 -15.06 -18.64
CA SER A 235 -8.74 -16.20 -18.69
C SER A 235 -7.68 -16.00 -19.79
N GLU A 236 -6.48 -16.53 -19.57
CA GLU A 236 -5.43 -16.58 -20.61
C GLU A 236 -5.79 -17.60 -21.71
N ASP A 237 -6.71 -18.53 -21.45
CA ASP A 237 -7.22 -19.46 -22.44
C ASP A 237 -8.21 -18.74 -23.36
N GLU A 238 -7.81 -18.51 -24.62
CA GLU A 238 -8.66 -17.87 -25.64
C GLU A 238 -9.95 -18.65 -25.93
N SER A 239 -10.02 -19.94 -25.56
CA SER A 239 -11.20 -20.78 -25.74
C SER A 239 -12.24 -20.67 -24.63
N ASP A 240 -11.98 -19.91 -23.55
CA ASP A 240 -12.96 -19.69 -22.49
C ASP A 240 -14.15 -18.87 -23.00
N GLU A 241 -15.32 -19.51 -23.13
CA GLU A 241 -16.56 -18.90 -23.61
C GLU A 241 -16.99 -17.69 -22.78
N ASN A 242 -16.52 -17.54 -21.53
CA ASN A 242 -16.86 -16.41 -20.67
C ASN A 242 -16.00 -15.17 -20.95
N ASN A 243 -14.91 -15.27 -21.71
CA ASN A 243 -13.99 -14.15 -21.92
C ASN A 243 -14.67 -12.93 -22.57
N GLU A 244 -15.57 -13.14 -23.53
CA GLU A 244 -16.29 -12.04 -24.18
C GLU A 244 -17.21 -11.30 -23.20
N GLU A 245 -17.91 -12.02 -22.32
CA GLU A 245 -18.75 -11.42 -21.28
C GLU A 245 -17.90 -10.68 -20.23
N ASN A 246 -16.78 -11.28 -19.83
CA ASN A 246 -15.84 -10.69 -18.88
C ASN A 246 -15.14 -9.44 -19.42
N GLU A 247 -14.85 -9.38 -20.72
CA GLU A 247 -14.37 -8.15 -21.38
C GLU A 247 -15.43 -7.05 -21.35
N LYS A 248 -16.67 -7.35 -21.70
CA LYS A 248 -17.78 -6.38 -21.60
C LYS A 248 -17.97 -5.89 -20.16
N LEU A 249 -17.85 -6.79 -19.18
CA LEU A 249 -17.92 -6.44 -17.76
C LEU A 249 -16.74 -5.54 -17.35
N TYR A 250 -15.53 -5.85 -17.81
CA TYR A 250 -14.35 -5.02 -17.57
C TYR A 250 -14.54 -3.61 -18.13
N ASP A 251 -14.90 -3.49 -19.40
CA ASP A 251 -15.07 -2.20 -20.08
C ASP A 251 -16.15 -1.37 -19.39
N LYS A 252 -17.28 -1.99 -19.04
CA LYS A 252 -18.39 -1.34 -18.32
C LYS A 252 -17.94 -0.74 -16.99
N HIS A 253 -17.05 -1.39 -16.26
CA HIS A 253 -16.66 -0.96 -14.91
C HIS A 253 -15.35 -0.17 -14.84
N PHE A 254 -14.44 -0.35 -15.81
CA PHE A 254 -13.07 0.15 -15.77
C PHE A 254 -12.64 0.94 -17.01
N GLY A 255 -13.37 0.87 -18.13
CA GLY A 255 -13.00 1.58 -19.37
C GLY A 255 -12.77 3.08 -19.15
N LEU A 256 -13.67 3.74 -18.40
CA LEU A 256 -13.50 5.16 -18.06
C LEU A 256 -12.25 5.44 -17.21
N LEU A 257 -11.84 4.52 -16.33
CA LEU A 257 -10.62 4.69 -15.52
C LEU A 257 -9.37 4.50 -16.37
N GLU A 258 -9.40 3.53 -17.28
CA GLU A 258 -8.33 3.31 -18.25
C GLU A 258 -8.15 4.52 -19.16
N ASP A 259 -9.25 5.07 -19.70
CA ASP A 259 -9.23 6.27 -20.54
C ASP A 259 -8.67 7.48 -19.79
N LYS A 260 -9.03 7.66 -18.50
CA LYS A 260 -8.45 8.71 -17.66
C LYS A 260 -6.95 8.57 -17.48
N LEU A 261 -6.44 7.35 -17.35
CA LEU A 261 -4.99 7.12 -17.25
C LEU A 261 -4.29 7.34 -18.60
N LYS A 262 -4.89 6.87 -19.71
CA LYS A 262 -4.37 7.11 -21.08
C LYS A 262 -4.33 8.59 -21.40
N TYR A 263 -5.37 9.32 -21.02
CA TYR A 263 -5.44 10.78 -21.18
C TYR A 263 -4.31 11.48 -20.43
N ARG A 264 -4.06 11.10 -19.16
CA ARG A 264 -2.96 11.69 -18.40
C ARG A 264 -1.59 11.39 -18.97
N LEU A 265 -1.35 10.16 -19.42
CA LEU A 265 -0.08 9.82 -20.09
C LEU A 265 0.14 10.69 -21.32
N ARG A 266 -0.89 10.89 -22.16
CA ARG A 266 -0.82 11.80 -23.30
C ARG A 266 -0.50 13.23 -22.88
N GLN A 267 -1.21 13.78 -21.89
CA GLN A 267 -0.89 15.12 -21.37
C GLN A 267 0.55 15.24 -20.87
N ILE A 268 1.08 14.19 -20.24
CA ILE A 268 2.47 14.16 -19.78
C ILE A 268 3.40 14.19 -20.99
N GLU A 269 3.13 13.39 -22.03
CA GLU A 269 3.95 13.31 -23.24
C GLU A 269 3.93 14.61 -24.05
N ASP A 270 2.79 15.30 -24.10
CA ASP A 270 2.64 16.61 -24.77
C ASP A 270 3.43 17.72 -24.06
N GLU A 271 3.54 17.64 -22.73
CA GLU A 271 4.16 18.67 -21.89
C GLU A 271 5.64 18.38 -21.55
N MET A 272 6.07 17.12 -21.65
CA MET A 272 7.41 16.68 -21.25
C MET A 272 8.42 16.89 -22.39
N PRO A 273 9.50 17.64 -22.18
CA PRO A 273 10.51 17.85 -23.21
C PRO A 273 11.14 16.52 -23.67
N LEU A 274 11.32 16.37 -24.99
CA LEU A 274 11.81 15.15 -25.65
C LEU A 274 13.05 14.45 -25.04
N PRO A 275 14.08 15.14 -24.49
CA PRO A 275 15.23 14.42 -23.92
C PRO A 275 14.91 13.64 -22.64
N PHE A 276 13.80 13.93 -21.93
CA PHE A 276 13.52 13.26 -20.66
C PHE A 276 12.92 11.86 -20.81
N SER A 277 12.53 11.46 -22.02
CA SER A 277 11.89 10.15 -22.28
C SER A 277 12.83 8.95 -22.10
N PHE A 278 14.15 9.19 -22.09
CA PHE A 278 15.20 8.16 -21.99
C PHE A 278 15.65 7.86 -20.56
N TYR A 279 15.27 8.66 -19.56
CA TYR A 279 15.72 8.44 -18.20
C TYR A 279 14.99 7.27 -17.54
N HIS A 280 15.78 6.30 -17.08
CA HIS A 280 15.29 5.18 -16.31
C HIS A 280 14.96 5.63 -14.88
N HIS A 281 13.81 5.19 -14.36
CA HIS A 281 13.38 5.45 -12.99
C HIS A 281 13.37 4.16 -12.17
N SER A 282 13.72 4.25 -10.89
CA SER A 282 13.43 3.22 -9.92
C SER A 282 12.87 3.85 -8.64
N THR A 283 11.76 3.29 -8.13
CA THR A 283 11.28 3.57 -6.77
C THR A 283 11.98 2.73 -5.71
N ILE A 284 12.79 1.75 -6.11
CA ILE A 284 13.55 0.91 -5.20
C ILE A 284 14.95 1.52 -5.07
N PRO A 285 15.35 1.99 -3.87
CA PRO A 285 16.64 2.63 -3.69
C PRO A 285 17.79 1.64 -3.89
N VAL A 286 18.92 2.15 -4.38
CA VAL A 286 20.23 1.52 -4.30
C VAL A 286 20.82 1.91 -2.94
N ASN A 287 20.82 0.95 -2.00
CA ASN A 287 21.12 1.19 -0.58
C ASN A 287 22.58 1.58 -0.32
N GLU A 288 23.46 1.28 -1.27
CA GLU A 288 24.89 1.51 -1.21
C GLU A 288 25.26 2.98 -1.50
N LEU A 289 24.36 3.75 -2.13
CA LEU A 289 24.60 5.15 -2.44
C LEU A 289 24.59 6.01 -1.19
N ARG A 290 25.57 6.92 -1.09
CA ARG A 290 25.71 7.88 0.00
C ARG A 290 26.52 9.09 -0.45
N GLN A 291 26.60 10.10 0.42
CA GLN A 291 27.57 11.18 0.25
C GLN A 291 29.00 10.59 0.21
N GLY A 292 29.81 11.00 -0.76
CA GLY A 292 31.14 10.47 -1.00
C GLY A 292 31.22 9.26 -1.93
N THR A 293 30.10 8.76 -2.44
CA THR A 293 30.11 7.72 -3.50
C THR A 293 30.70 8.29 -4.80
N MET A 294 31.54 7.50 -5.47
CA MET A 294 31.97 7.75 -6.85
C MET A 294 31.09 7.00 -7.82
N LEU A 295 30.61 7.67 -8.85
CA LEU A 295 29.92 7.10 -10.00
C LEU A 295 30.87 7.14 -11.20
N THR A 296 31.03 6.02 -11.89
CA THR A 296 31.82 5.92 -13.12
C THR A 296 30.90 5.56 -14.27
N HIS A 297 30.91 6.38 -15.32
CA HIS A 297 30.06 6.15 -16.48
C HIS A 297 30.45 4.85 -17.20
N THR A 298 29.48 3.99 -17.49
CA THR A 298 29.70 2.79 -18.32
C THR A 298 29.25 3.06 -19.75
N ASP A 299 30.20 3.15 -20.68
CA ASP A 299 29.99 3.45 -22.11
C ASP A 299 29.25 2.31 -22.86
N ASN A 300 27.97 2.10 -22.55
CA ASN A 300 27.19 1.02 -23.16
C ASN A 300 26.42 1.45 -24.43
N PHE A 301 26.24 2.74 -24.72
CA PHE A 301 25.34 3.21 -25.79
C PHE A 301 25.79 4.40 -26.66
N GLY A 302 27.09 4.70 -26.76
CA GLY A 302 27.58 5.80 -27.60
C GLY A 302 27.34 7.20 -26.99
N SER A 303 28.06 8.20 -27.53
CA SER A 303 28.37 9.53 -26.95
C SER A 303 27.52 9.96 -25.73
N GLY A 304 28.00 9.65 -24.52
CA GLY A 304 27.36 10.10 -23.27
C GLY A 304 27.43 11.61 -23.00
N GLY A 305 27.69 12.43 -24.04
CA GLY A 305 27.90 13.87 -23.95
C GLY A 305 28.87 14.26 -22.84
N ILE A 306 28.45 15.21 -22.01
CA ILE A 306 29.21 15.64 -20.83
C ILE A 306 29.46 14.53 -19.80
N PHE A 307 28.67 13.44 -19.79
CA PHE A 307 28.85 12.31 -18.87
C PHE A 307 29.64 11.13 -19.45
N GLY A 308 29.90 11.10 -20.76
CA GLY A 308 30.71 10.05 -21.38
C GLY A 308 32.09 9.97 -20.73
N GLN A 309 32.51 8.77 -20.31
CA GLN A 309 33.77 8.52 -19.58
C GLN A 309 33.97 9.37 -18.32
N SER A 310 32.89 9.90 -17.74
CA SER A 310 32.97 10.75 -16.55
C SER A 310 33.09 9.92 -15.27
N ASN A 311 33.83 10.48 -14.31
CA ASN A 311 33.78 10.11 -12.90
C ASN A 311 33.05 11.22 -12.17
N VAL A 312 31.94 10.90 -11.52
CA VAL A 312 31.11 11.84 -10.76
C VAL A 312 31.21 11.53 -9.27
N PHE A 313 31.69 12.49 -8.50
CA PHE A 313 31.79 12.38 -7.05
C PHE A 313 30.56 12.99 -6.38
N MET A 314 29.84 12.21 -5.59
CA MET A 314 28.61 12.64 -4.90
C MET A 314 28.95 13.56 -3.72
N THR A 315 28.72 14.86 -3.89
CA THR A 315 29.01 15.88 -2.87
C THR A 315 27.87 16.04 -1.87
N HIS A 316 26.63 15.87 -2.31
CA HIS A 316 25.45 15.91 -1.44
C HIS A 316 24.49 14.78 -1.80
N PHE A 317 24.02 14.08 -0.78
CA PHE A 317 23.10 12.97 -0.93
C PHE A 317 22.14 12.95 0.24
N ASP A 318 20.89 13.31 -0.03
CA ASP A 318 19.82 13.24 0.95
C ASP A 318 18.61 12.53 0.33
N ARG A 319 18.31 11.35 0.89
CA ARG A 319 17.19 10.52 0.45
C ARG A 319 15.84 11.10 0.87
N GLU A 320 15.77 11.83 1.98
CA GLU A 320 14.51 12.36 2.50
C GLU A 320 14.04 13.56 1.68
N SER A 321 14.95 14.49 1.36
CA SER A 321 14.65 15.61 0.47
C SER A 321 14.75 15.26 -1.02
N GLU A 322 15.18 14.03 -1.34
CA GLU A 322 15.40 13.53 -2.71
C GLU A 322 16.35 14.42 -3.52
N ASN A 323 17.33 15.01 -2.83
CA ASN A 323 18.31 15.92 -3.41
C ASN A 323 19.66 15.21 -3.54
N PHE A 324 20.02 14.90 -4.79
CA PHE A 324 21.28 14.22 -5.12
C PHE A 324 22.08 15.11 -6.04
N THR A 325 23.25 15.55 -5.57
CA THR A 325 24.18 16.31 -6.41
C THR A 325 25.57 15.71 -6.35
N GLY A 326 26.26 15.78 -7.48
CA GLY A 326 27.64 15.38 -7.62
C GLY A 326 28.38 16.30 -8.57
N ILE A 327 29.70 16.14 -8.60
CA ILE A 327 30.56 16.88 -9.52
C ILE A 327 31.36 15.91 -10.37
N ILE A 328 31.44 16.17 -11.67
CA ILE A 328 32.36 15.51 -12.57
C ILE A 328 33.77 15.94 -12.19
N ILE A 329 34.64 14.99 -11.86
CA ILE A 329 35.97 15.29 -11.33
C ILE A 329 37.07 15.19 -12.39
N ASN A 330 36.84 14.47 -13.49
CA ASN A 330 37.87 14.15 -14.49
C ASN A 330 37.70 14.91 -15.81
N LYS A 331 36.99 16.04 -15.84
CA LYS A 331 36.77 16.83 -17.06
C LYS A 331 37.21 18.28 -16.92
N LYS A 332 37.90 18.76 -17.96
CA LYS A 332 38.28 20.16 -18.10
C LYS A 332 37.79 20.72 -19.42
N ILE A 333 37.47 22.00 -19.46
CA ILE A 333 37.19 22.75 -20.68
C ILE A 333 38.08 23.99 -20.74
N ARG A 334 38.38 24.44 -21.96
CA ARG A 334 39.06 25.72 -22.16
C ARG A 334 38.07 26.87 -21.99
N SER A 335 38.35 27.79 -21.07
CA SER A 335 37.59 29.02 -20.87
C SER A 335 37.76 29.98 -22.05
N ARG A 336 36.96 31.06 -22.07
CA ARG A 336 37.09 32.11 -23.10
C ARG A 336 38.47 32.78 -23.07
N ASP A 337 39.09 32.86 -21.89
CA ASP A 337 40.41 33.46 -21.68
C ASP A 337 41.56 32.48 -21.97
N GLY A 338 41.24 31.25 -22.39
CA GLY A 338 42.20 30.23 -22.80
C GLY A 338 42.70 29.33 -21.67
N GLU A 339 42.27 29.56 -20.43
CA GLU A 339 42.61 28.75 -19.26
C GLU A 339 41.81 27.44 -19.21
N MET A 340 42.42 26.37 -18.69
CA MET A 340 41.71 25.11 -18.49
C MET A 340 41.01 25.10 -17.13
N ILE A 341 39.68 25.07 -17.13
CA ILE A 341 38.85 25.03 -15.92
C ILE A 341 38.21 23.64 -15.75
N TRP A 342 37.98 23.21 -14.51
CA TRP A 342 37.26 21.96 -14.23
C TRP A 342 35.75 22.15 -14.34
N ILE A 343 35.06 21.21 -14.97
CA ILE A 343 33.60 21.23 -15.11
C ILE A 343 33.01 20.17 -14.21
N GLY A 344 32.17 20.58 -13.27
CA GLY A 344 31.45 19.71 -12.35
C GLY A 344 30.14 19.16 -12.92
N GLY A 345 29.58 19.76 -13.97
CA GLY A 345 28.39 19.21 -14.65
C GLY A 345 27.58 20.25 -15.39
N PRO A 346 26.46 19.85 -16.01
CA PRO A 346 25.68 20.72 -16.89
C PRO A 346 24.77 21.71 -16.14
N CYS A 347 24.48 21.48 -14.85
CA CYS A 347 23.58 22.33 -14.08
C CYS A 347 24.32 23.56 -13.55
N GLU A 348 23.70 24.74 -13.73
CA GLU A 348 24.13 26.03 -13.16
C GLU A 348 25.64 26.31 -13.26
N LEU A 349 26.17 26.49 -14.48
CA LEU A 349 27.61 26.73 -14.69
C LEU A 349 28.18 27.97 -13.97
N SER A 350 27.32 28.90 -13.54
CA SER A 350 27.70 30.04 -12.70
C SER A 350 28.03 29.65 -11.25
N LYS A 351 27.61 28.46 -10.81
CA LYS A 351 27.88 27.94 -9.47
C LYS A 351 29.26 27.30 -9.45
N ILE A 352 30.07 27.69 -8.47
CA ILE A 352 31.42 27.15 -8.28
C ILE A 352 31.43 26.32 -7.00
N THR A 353 31.74 25.03 -7.14
CA THR A 353 32.01 24.15 -6.00
C THR A 353 33.51 24.05 -5.80
N ILE A 354 33.96 24.34 -4.58
CA ILE A 354 35.38 24.27 -4.23
C ILE A 354 35.62 23.05 -3.36
N LEU A 355 36.50 22.16 -3.79
CA LEU A 355 36.95 21.00 -3.02
C LEU A 355 38.41 21.14 -2.61
N HIS A 356 38.72 20.75 -1.37
CA HIS A 356 40.07 20.84 -0.82
C HIS A 356 40.35 19.79 0.27
N ASN A 357 41.63 19.62 0.62
CA ASN A 357 42.08 18.73 1.71
C ASN A 357 42.47 19.46 3.02
N ILE A 358 42.17 20.76 3.11
CA ILE A 358 42.50 21.58 4.31
C ILE A 358 41.53 21.25 5.46
N PRO A 359 42.01 20.76 6.61
CA PRO A 359 41.14 20.46 7.75
C PRO A 359 40.72 21.73 8.50
N ASN A 360 39.54 21.70 9.12
CA ASN A 360 39.05 22.70 10.08
C ASN A 360 38.93 24.15 9.55
N VAL A 361 38.76 24.34 8.25
CA VAL A 361 38.49 25.67 7.67
C VAL A 361 37.10 26.16 8.07
N GLN A 362 37.00 27.43 8.46
CA GLN A 362 35.72 28.06 8.80
C GLN A 362 34.76 28.01 7.59
N GLY A 363 33.54 27.53 7.83
CA GLY A 363 32.51 27.41 6.79
C GLY A 363 32.70 26.23 5.83
N ALA A 364 33.78 25.44 5.96
CA ALA A 364 33.96 24.25 5.15
C ALA A 364 33.12 23.07 5.67
N ARG A 365 32.49 22.34 4.74
CA ARG A 365 31.71 21.14 5.03
C ARG A 365 32.53 19.90 4.71
N ARG A 366 32.73 19.01 5.67
CA ARG A 366 33.40 17.72 5.42
C ARG A 366 32.51 16.81 4.57
N ILE A 367 33.03 16.31 3.45
CA ILE A 367 32.32 15.32 2.61
C ILE A 367 32.71 13.91 3.02
N ILE A 368 34.01 13.60 2.95
CA ILE A 368 34.65 12.38 3.45
C ILE A 368 35.88 12.78 4.27
N GLU A 369 36.53 11.82 4.94
CA GLU A 369 37.76 12.09 5.67
C GLU A 369 38.85 12.64 4.73
N GLY A 370 39.42 13.81 5.07
CA GLY A 370 40.44 14.48 4.27
C GLY A 370 39.93 15.23 3.03
N LEU A 371 38.61 15.32 2.82
CA LEU A 371 38.03 16.09 1.70
C LEU A 371 36.86 16.95 2.17
N TYR A 372 36.95 18.24 1.87
CA TYR A 372 36.04 19.27 2.33
C TYR A 372 35.55 20.12 1.16
N GLU A 373 34.37 20.72 1.34
CA GLU A 373 33.73 21.61 0.38
C GLU A 373 33.54 23.01 0.97
N GLY A 374 33.86 24.03 0.18
CA GLY A 374 33.62 25.44 0.53
C GLY A 374 34.61 25.99 1.56
N GLY A 375 34.13 26.93 2.39
CA GLY A 375 34.92 27.57 3.43
C GLY A 375 35.82 28.73 2.99
N GLU A 376 36.39 29.41 3.98
CA GLU A 376 37.28 30.56 3.84
C GLU A 376 38.73 30.10 3.57
N ILE A 377 39.02 29.73 2.33
CA ILE A 377 40.28 29.05 1.96
C ILE A 377 41.38 29.96 1.37
N ALA A 378 41.14 31.27 1.24
CA ALA A 378 42.01 32.18 0.49
C ALA A 378 43.45 32.20 1.02
N GLU A 379 43.65 32.09 2.33
CA GLU A 379 44.97 32.07 2.96
C GLU A 379 45.78 30.79 2.68
N TYR A 380 45.14 29.76 2.11
CA TYR A 380 45.77 28.47 1.84
C TYR A 380 46.10 28.24 0.36
N GLU A 381 45.71 29.15 -0.55
CA GLU A 381 45.87 28.95 -2.00
C GLU A 381 47.33 28.79 -2.44
N ASP A 382 48.27 29.44 -1.74
CA ASP A 382 49.71 29.38 -2.03
C ASP A 382 50.45 28.26 -1.28
N ASN A 383 49.77 27.49 -0.43
CA ASN A 383 50.42 26.48 0.40
C ASN A 383 50.54 25.13 -0.34
N PRO A 384 51.77 24.63 -0.62
CA PRO A 384 51.98 23.43 -1.41
C PRO A 384 51.53 22.13 -0.72
N ASN A 385 51.25 22.17 0.59
CA ASN A 385 50.73 21.00 1.32
C ASN A 385 49.23 20.77 1.07
N TYR A 386 48.54 21.76 0.51
CA TYR A 386 47.11 21.69 0.26
C TYR A 386 46.81 21.67 -1.22
N THR A 387 45.75 20.94 -1.58
CA THR A 387 45.23 20.89 -2.94
C THR A 387 43.83 21.48 -2.92
N ILE A 388 43.61 22.47 -3.77
CA ILE A 388 42.33 23.18 -3.91
C ILE A 388 41.90 23.08 -5.37
N LYS A 389 40.64 22.71 -5.60
CA LYS A 389 40.05 22.64 -6.94
C LYS A 389 38.70 23.33 -7.00
N LYS A 390 38.53 24.14 -8.05
CA LYS A 390 37.29 24.86 -8.36
C LYS A 390 36.60 24.17 -9.53
N TYR A 391 35.38 23.67 -9.33
CA TYR A 391 34.55 23.00 -10.31
C TYR A 391 33.35 23.88 -10.67
N TYR A 392 33.12 24.09 -11.97
CA TYR A 392 32.02 24.91 -12.46
C TYR A 392 30.82 24.05 -12.84
N GLY A 393 29.66 24.39 -12.28
CA GLY A 393 28.43 23.59 -12.40
C GLY A 393 28.46 22.29 -11.61
N TYR A 394 27.37 21.54 -11.69
CA TYR A 394 27.20 20.25 -11.00
C TYR A 394 26.29 19.31 -11.80
N ALA A 395 26.29 18.04 -11.41
CA ALA A 395 25.33 17.04 -11.86
C ALA A 395 24.24 16.87 -10.79
N SER A 396 22.98 16.80 -11.22
CA SER A 396 21.82 16.59 -10.36
C SER A 396 20.93 15.51 -10.93
N TRP A 397 20.28 14.76 -10.06
CA TRP A 397 19.31 13.74 -10.46
C TRP A 397 17.95 14.04 -9.84
N PHE A 398 16.89 13.77 -10.58
CA PHE A 398 15.55 13.78 -10.01
C PHE A 398 15.33 12.54 -9.13
N SER A 399 14.34 12.60 -8.24
CA SER A 399 13.96 11.47 -7.39
C SER A 399 13.83 10.17 -8.21
N GLY A 400 14.54 9.13 -7.76
CA GLY A 400 14.58 7.79 -8.35
C GLY A 400 15.24 7.67 -9.73
N GLN A 401 15.74 8.76 -10.33
CA GLN A 401 16.45 8.71 -11.61
C GLN A 401 17.78 7.97 -11.46
N LEU A 402 18.63 8.40 -10.52
CA LEU A 402 19.95 7.77 -10.30
C LEU A 402 19.82 6.28 -9.97
N ASP A 403 18.86 5.92 -9.12
CA ASP A 403 18.56 4.52 -8.80
C ASP A 403 18.12 3.73 -10.04
N GLY A 404 17.33 4.35 -10.91
CA GLY A 404 16.91 3.76 -12.17
C GLY A 404 18.08 3.53 -13.13
N GLU A 405 18.95 4.53 -13.29
CA GLU A 405 20.13 4.44 -14.17
C GLU A 405 21.07 3.32 -13.71
N ILE A 406 21.37 3.22 -12.41
CA ILE A 406 22.24 2.17 -11.86
C ILE A 406 21.60 0.78 -11.99
N ARG A 407 20.33 0.62 -11.59
CA ARG A 407 19.70 -0.72 -11.54
C ARG A 407 19.45 -1.32 -12.91
N ASN A 408 19.25 -0.49 -13.94
CA ASN A 408 19.07 -0.98 -15.30
C ASN A 408 20.41 -1.29 -16.00
N GLY A 409 21.54 -1.16 -15.31
CA GLY A 409 22.88 -1.41 -15.88
C GLY A 409 23.25 -0.42 -16.99
N ASN A 410 22.50 0.67 -17.10
CA ASN A 410 22.58 1.64 -18.18
C ASN A 410 23.02 2.99 -17.60
N GLY A 411 24.33 3.17 -17.49
CA GLY A 411 24.92 4.50 -17.34
C GLY A 411 25.96 4.61 -16.22
N TRP A 412 25.84 3.86 -15.12
CA TRP A 412 26.72 4.05 -13.96
C TRP A 412 27.12 2.76 -13.25
N GLN A 413 28.42 2.65 -12.97
CA GLN A 413 28.96 1.85 -11.88
C GLN A 413 29.21 2.75 -10.67
N HIS A 414 29.19 2.20 -9.46
CA HIS A 414 29.43 2.97 -8.24
C HIS A 414 30.40 2.28 -7.29
N THR A 415 31.17 3.07 -6.55
CA THR A 415 32.04 2.58 -5.47
C THR A 415 32.07 3.57 -4.30
N ASN A 416 32.19 3.03 -3.09
CA ASN A 416 32.36 3.81 -1.87
C ASN A 416 33.82 3.82 -1.37
N LEU A 417 34.73 3.16 -2.08
CA LEU A 417 36.16 3.12 -1.76
C LEU A 417 36.85 4.33 -2.39
N VAL A 418 36.48 5.52 -1.93
CA VAL A 418 36.95 6.80 -2.47
C VAL A 418 37.88 7.48 -1.47
N THR A 419 39.05 7.89 -1.94
CA THR A 419 40.01 8.68 -1.16
C THR A 419 40.01 10.14 -1.65
N PRO A 420 40.51 11.10 -0.86
CA PRO A 420 40.68 12.48 -1.32
C PRO A 420 41.50 12.59 -2.60
N ASP A 421 42.51 11.72 -2.78
CA ASP A 421 43.38 11.74 -3.96
C ASP A 421 42.63 11.35 -5.25
N HIS A 422 41.68 10.40 -5.19
CA HIS A 422 40.84 10.09 -6.35
C HIS A 422 40.07 11.31 -6.87
N VAL A 423 39.71 12.26 -5.99
CA VAL A 423 38.93 13.46 -6.31
C VAL A 423 39.82 14.65 -6.65
N LEU A 424 40.87 14.86 -5.86
CA LEU A 424 41.78 16.00 -6.00
C LEU A 424 42.85 15.75 -7.05
N ASN A 425 43.17 14.50 -7.40
CA ASN A 425 44.12 14.12 -8.46
C ASN A 425 43.55 12.98 -9.32
N PRO A 426 42.42 13.20 -10.00
CA PRO A 426 41.73 12.16 -10.75
C PRO A 426 42.58 11.67 -11.92
N GLN A 427 42.61 10.35 -12.09
CA GLN A 427 43.17 9.73 -13.28
C GLN A 427 42.26 9.90 -14.49
N GLY A 428 42.82 9.82 -15.70
CA GLY A 428 42.04 9.89 -16.94
C GLY A 428 41.34 11.23 -17.15
N VAL A 429 42.05 12.34 -16.93
CA VAL A 429 41.50 13.69 -17.18
C VAL A 429 41.25 13.90 -18.66
N ILE A 430 40.03 14.30 -19.01
CA ILE A 430 39.58 14.55 -20.37
C ILE A 430 39.51 16.07 -20.59
N ASN A 431 40.22 16.56 -21.60
CA ASN A 431 40.10 17.93 -22.07
C ASN A 431 39.01 17.99 -23.14
N MET A 432 37.86 18.55 -22.79
CA MET A 432 36.72 18.71 -23.68
C MET A 432 36.87 19.94 -24.58
N ASN A 433 36.32 19.84 -25.79
CA ASN A 433 36.02 20.99 -26.62
C ASN A 433 34.67 21.59 -26.21
N ALA A 434 34.45 22.87 -26.55
CA ALA A 434 33.17 23.53 -26.27
C ALA A 434 31.96 22.85 -26.94
N GLY A 435 32.19 22.12 -28.05
CA GLY A 435 31.16 21.34 -28.73
C GLY A 435 30.75 20.06 -27.99
N ASP A 436 31.59 19.51 -27.11
CA ASP A 436 31.32 18.26 -26.39
C ASP A 436 30.38 18.47 -25.18
N PHE A 437 30.03 19.72 -24.89
CA PHE A 437 29.15 20.10 -23.79
C PHE A 437 27.66 19.87 -24.10
N TYR A 438 27.30 19.84 -25.39
CA TYR A 438 25.91 19.81 -25.88
C TYR A 438 25.50 18.43 -26.39
#